data_AF-A0A8S3HHH2-F1
#
_entry.id   AF-A0A8S3HHH2-F1
#
_cell.length_a   1.000
_cell.length_b   1.000
_cell.length_c   1.000
_cell.angle_alpha   90.00
_cell.angle_beta   90.00
_cell.angle_gamma   90.00
#
_symmetry.space_group_name_H-M   'P 1'
#
loop_
_entity.id
_entity.type
_entity.pdbx_description
1 polymer ?
#
loop_
_entity_poly.entity_id
_entity_poly.type
_entity_poly.pdbx_seq_one_letter_code
_entity_poly.pdbx_strand_id
1 'polypeptide(L)'
;MLFIIAVTILISFNSIYSLDNGLGKTPQMGWNSWNHFGCSINETIIRATADAFIATGLAQAGYNYINVDDCWASSRDQTTNYIIPDPIGFPSGMASLADYVHSRGLLFGLYSDAGIKTCAGRPGSYGFEDIDAQIYAQWKVDYLKYDNCYAGPTNKTIKERYERMRDALNRTGRPIFYSACEWGEMLPAIWFRAIANSWRTTT
;
A
#
# COMPACT_ATOMS: atom_id res chain seq x y z
N MET A 1 39.32 0.60 53.97
CA MET A 1 38.65 -0.20 52.94
C MET A 1 37.53 0.67 52.36
N LEU A 2 37.74 1.29 51.18
CA LEU A 2 36.74 2.15 50.54
C LEU A 2 35.73 1.28 49.80
N PHE A 3 34.44 1.36 50.15
CA PHE A 3 33.37 0.76 49.38
C PHE A 3 32.89 1.77 48.32
N ILE A 4 33.16 1.47 47.05
CA ILE A 4 32.57 2.19 45.91
C ILE A 4 31.18 1.59 45.69
N ILE A 5 30.14 2.36 45.97
CA ILE A 5 28.76 2.01 45.62
C ILE A 5 28.57 2.40 44.15
N ALA A 6 28.55 1.40 43.27
CA ALA A 6 28.16 1.59 41.87
C ALA A 6 26.64 1.80 41.80
N VAL A 7 26.22 3.02 41.47
CA VAL A 7 24.82 3.34 41.19
C VAL A 7 24.52 2.95 39.75
N THR A 8 23.80 1.85 39.55
CA THR A 8 23.33 1.42 38.23
C THR A 8 22.10 2.24 37.86
N ILE A 9 22.24 3.18 36.93
CA ILE A 9 21.10 3.92 36.36
C ILE A 9 20.40 2.99 35.37
N LEU A 10 19.21 2.49 35.73
CA LEU A 10 18.32 1.78 34.82
C LEU A 10 17.68 2.81 33.88
N ILE A 11 18.23 2.93 32.67
CA ILE A 11 17.61 3.71 31.60
C ILE A 11 16.46 2.86 31.03
N SER A 12 15.22 3.24 31.35
CA SER A 12 14.03 2.64 30.73
C SER A 12 13.93 3.12 29.28
N PHE A 13 14.32 2.26 28.33
CA PHE A 13 14.03 2.50 26.93
C PHE A 13 12.54 2.25 26.68
N ASN A 14 11.78 3.33 26.47
CA ASN A 14 10.44 3.22 25.90
C ASN A 14 10.58 2.79 24.44
N SER A 15 10.51 1.49 24.17
CA SER A 15 10.47 0.98 22.79
C SER A 15 9.17 1.42 22.14
N ILE A 16 9.27 2.30 21.14
CA ILE A 16 8.13 2.68 20.31
C ILE A 16 7.84 1.50 19.38
N TYR A 17 6.74 0.79 19.64
CA TYR A 17 6.22 -0.22 18.73
C TYR A 17 5.65 0.44 17.48
N SER A 18 6.30 0.28 16.34
CA SER A 18 5.79 0.68 15.02
C SER A 18 6.20 -0.38 14.00
N LEU A 19 5.51 -0.45 12.87
CA LEU A 19 6.02 -1.18 11.71
C LEU A 19 7.38 -0.56 11.34
N ASP A 20 8.42 -1.38 11.41
CA ASP A 20 9.79 -1.00 11.06
C ASP A 20 10.17 -1.60 9.70
N ASN A 21 9.54 -1.10 8.64
CA ASN A 21 9.88 -1.44 7.25
C ASN A 21 10.76 -0.37 6.59
N GLY A 22 11.34 0.55 7.37
CA GLY A 22 12.18 1.66 6.89
C GLY A 22 11.42 2.83 6.25
N LEU A 23 10.10 2.76 6.11
CA LEU A 23 9.25 3.78 5.48
C LEU A 23 8.38 4.54 6.50
N GLY A 24 7.68 5.59 6.06
CA GLY A 24 6.73 6.33 6.91
C GLY A 24 7.35 7.13 8.05
N LYS A 25 8.62 7.55 7.92
CA LYS A 25 9.29 8.45 8.89
C LYS A 25 8.66 9.84 8.94
N THR A 26 8.03 10.25 7.84
CA THR A 26 7.15 11.41 7.72
C THR A 26 5.85 10.97 7.05
N PRO A 27 4.75 11.72 7.17
CA PRO A 27 3.55 11.46 6.40
C PRO A 27 3.84 11.40 4.90
N GLN A 28 3.25 10.43 4.21
CA GLN A 28 3.34 10.32 2.75
C GLN A 28 2.67 11.53 2.07
N MET A 29 3.20 11.94 0.93
CA MET A 29 2.65 13.03 0.13
C MET A 29 2.51 12.60 -1.32
N GLY A 30 1.37 12.86 -1.93
CA GLY A 30 1.13 12.42 -3.31
C GLY A 30 -0.28 12.72 -3.79
N TRP A 31 -0.71 11.96 -4.78
CA TRP A 31 -2.03 12.03 -5.39
C TRP A 31 -2.63 10.63 -5.52
N ASN A 32 -3.96 10.58 -5.50
CA ASN A 32 -4.74 9.36 -5.68
C ASN A 32 -5.82 9.60 -6.74
N SER A 33 -6.03 8.61 -7.61
CA SER A 33 -6.91 8.74 -8.77
C SER A 33 -8.41 8.82 -8.47
N TRP A 34 -8.85 8.34 -7.30
CA TRP A 34 -10.26 8.02 -7.06
C TRP A 34 -11.19 9.22 -7.13
N ASN A 35 -10.89 10.28 -6.38
CA ASN A 35 -11.84 11.40 -6.16
C ASN A 35 -12.27 12.11 -7.44
N HIS A 36 -11.47 12.07 -8.49
CA HIS A 36 -11.80 12.70 -9.77
C HIS A 36 -12.17 11.67 -10.85
N PHE A 37 -11.42 10.57 -10.96
CA PHE A 37 -11.55 9.66 -12.09
C PHE A 37 -12.39 8.41 -11.80
N GLY A 38 -12.54 8.00 -10.53
CA GLY A 38 -13.19 6.74 -10.17
C GLY A 38 -12.70 5.57 -11.03
N CYS A 39 -13.63 4.79 -11.60
CA CYS A 39 -13.31 3.70 -12.53
C CYS A 39 -12.95 4.14 -13.95
N SER A 40 -13.00 5.44 -14.30
CA SER A 40 -12.59 5.95 -15.61
C SER A 40 -11.07 6.21 -15.70
N ILE A 41 -10.29 5.57 -14.82
CA ILE A 41 -8.83 5.66 -14.78
C ILE A 41 -8.17 4.79 -15.85
N ASN A 42 -7.07 5.27 -16.44
CA ASN A 42 -6.27 4.53 -17.42
C ASN A 42 -4.81 5.02 -17.42
N GLU A 43 -3.97 4.30 -18.15
CA GLU A 43 -2.54 4.56 -18.27
C GLU A 43 -2.21 5.97 -18.76
N THR A 44 -2.95 6.50 -19.74
CA THR A 44 -2.75 7.85 -20.27
C THR A 44 -2.94 8.90 -19.18
N ILE A 45 -3.98 8.76 -18.35
CA ILE A 45 -4.23 9.67 -17.23
C ILE A 45 -3.10 9.61 -16.21
N ILE A 46 -2.61 8.41 -15.87
CA ILE A 46 -1.53 8.26 -14.90
C ILE A 46 -0.22 8.88 -15.42
N ARG A 47 0.12 8.64 -16.69
CA ARG A 47 1.31 9.26 -17.31
C ARG A 47 1.21 10.78 -17.35
N ALA A 48 0.06 11.32 -17.77
CA ALA A 48 -0.17 12.77 -17.79
C ALA A 48 -0.11 13.39 -16.38
N THR A 49 -0.60 12.68 -15.37
CA THR A 49 -0.54 13.14 -13.97
C THR A 49 0.90 13.16 -13.46
N ALA A 50 1.70 12.14 -13.77
CA ALA A 50 3.12 12.11 -13.43
C ALA A 50 3.90 13.26 -14.10
N ASP A 51 3.66 13.53 -15.38
CA ASP A 51 4.27 14.68 -16.07
C ASP A 51 3.82 16.02 -15.45
N ALA A 52 2.54 16.15 -15.08
CA ALA A 52 2.02 17.35 -14.43
C ALA A 52 2.68 17.61 -13.06
N PHE A 53 2.97 16.56 -12.29
CA PHE A 53 3.69 16.67 -11.01
C PHE A 53 5.06 17.34 -11.17
N ILE A 54 5.75 17.05 -12.28
CA ILE A 54 7.04 17.68 -12.60
C ILE A 54 6.83 19.10 -13.10
N ALA A 55 5.93 19.28 -14.08
CA ALA A 55 5.71 20.58 -14.72
C ALA A 55 5.20 21.66 -13.75
N THR A 56 4.41 21.27 -12.75
CA THR A 56 3.83 22.20 -11.77
C THR A 56 4.70 22.44 -10.53
N GLY A 57 5.78 21.67 -10.36
CA GLY A 57 6.64 21.75 -9.17
C GLY A 57 6.11 20.99 -7.94
N LEU A 58 5.01 20.24 -8.04
CA LEU A 58 4.49 19.42 -6.94
C LEU A 58 5.51 18.40 -6.44
N ALA A 59 6.25 17.77 -7.36
CA ALA A 59 7.31 16.84 -6.99
C ALA A 59 8.41 17.52 -6.16
N GLN A 60 8.78 18.76 -6.50
CA GLN A 60 9.77 19.56 -5.78
C GLN A 60 9.27 19.98 -4.38
N ALA A 61 7.95 20.15 -4.23
CA ALA A 61 7.30 20.41 -2.96
C ALA A 61 7.12 19.14 -2.09
N GLY A 62 7.56 17.96 -2.55
CA GLY A 62 7.55 16.71 -1.79
C GLY A 62 6.41 15.74 -2.12
N TYR A 63 5.50 16.09 -3.03
CA TYR A 63 4.47 15.16 -3.50
C TYR A 63 5.07 14.15 -4.47
N ASN A 64 5.26 12.91 -4.03
CA ASN A 64 6.03 11.92 -4.78
C ASN A 64 5.26 10.63 -5.10
N TYR A 65 4.16 10.31 -4.40
CA TYR A 65 3.35 9.14 -4.72
C TYR A 65 2.29 9.42 -5.79
N ILE A 66 2.26 8.63 -6.86
CA ILE A 66 1.18 8.56 -7.85
C ILE A 66 0.43 7.25 -7.64
N ASN A 67 -0.73 7.33 -6.99
CA ASN A 67 -1.50 6.14 -6.60
C ASN A 67 -2.66 5.88 -7.56
N VAL A 68 -2.65 4.70 -8.19
CA VAL A 68 -3.79 4.14 -8.92
C VAL A 68 -4.72 3.47 -7.91
N ASP A 69 -5.94 4.00 -7.77
CA ASP A 69 -6.97 3.44 -6.90
C ASP A 69 -7.70 2.27 -7.58
N ASP A 70 -8.91 1.92 -7.12
CA ASP A 70 -9.69 0.79 -7.63
C ASP A 70 -9.93 0.80 -9.16
N CYS A 71 -10.47 -0.29 -9.68
CA CYS A 71 -10.84 -0.50 -11.09
C CYS A 71 -9.67 -0.71 -12.06
N TRP A 72 -8.43 -0.81 -11.59
CA TRP A 72 -7.28 -1.12 -12.44
C TRP A 72 -7.18 -2.58 -12.89
N ALA A 73 -7.72 -3.51 -12.09
CA ALA A 73 -7.67 -4.95 -12.34
C ALA A 73 -8.94 -5.44 -13.05
N SER A 74 -8.77 -6.37 -14.00
CA SER A 74 -9.88 -6.97 -14.73
C SER A 74 -10.29 -8.34 -14.17
N SER A 75 -9.33 -9.21 -13.87
CA SER A 75 -9.57 -10.60 -13.49
C SER A 75 -8.36 -11.23 -12.79
N ARG A 76 -8.41 -12.54 -12.54
CA ARG A 76 -7.27 -13.37 -12.17
C ARG A 76 -7.02 -14.42 -13.23
N ASP A 77 -5.76 -14.71 -13.49
CA ASP A 77 -5.34 -15.82 -14.34
C ASP A 77 -5.79 -17.16 -13.73
N GLN A 78 -6.38 -18.04 -14.54
CA GLN A 78 -7.01 -19.27 -14.05
C GLN A 78 -6.02 -20.34 -13.58
N THR A 79 -4.75 -20.24 -13.99
CA THR A 79 -3.72 -21.25 -13.66
C THR A 79 -2.81 -20.76 -12.55
N THR A 80 -2.33 -19.53 -12.68
CA THR A 80 -1.34 -18.91 -11.78
C THR A 80 -1.99 -18.13 -10.64
N ASN A 81 -3.28 -17.80 -10.75
CA ASN A 81 -4.01 -16.90 -9.86
C ASN A 81 -3.49 -15.44 -9.82
N TYR A 82 -2.59 -15.08 -10.73
CA TYR A 82 -2.08 -13.72 -10.83
C TYR A 82 -3.20 -12.76 -11.17
N ILE A 83 -3.29 -11.65 -10.43
CA ILE A 83 -4.20 -10.57 -10.76
C ILE A 83 -3.77 -9.91 -12.08
N ILE A 84 -4.74 -9.68 -12.97
CA ILE A 84 -4.50 -9.21 -14.34
C ILE A 84 -4.95 -7.74 -14.43
N PRO A 85 -4.06 -6.79 -14.77
CA PRO A 85 -4.45 -5.42 -15.10
C PRO A 85 -5.46 -5.40 -16.24
N ASP A 86 -6.38 -4.44 -16.27
CA ASP A 86 -7.26 -4.24 -17.43
C ASP A 86 -6.42 -3.90 -18.67
N PRO A 87 -6.38 -4.77 -19.71
CA PRO A 87 -5.53 -4.54 -20.87
C PRO A 87 -6.00 -3.38 -21.75
N ILE A 88 -7.25 -2.92 -21.60
CA ILE A 88 -7.76 -1.74 -22.31
C ILE A 88 -7.31 -0.48 -21.58
N GLY A 89 -7.45 -0.45 -20.25
CA GLY A 89 -7.04 0.70 -19.43
C GLY A 89 -5.52 0.83 -19.29
N PHE A 90 -4.80 -0.30 -19.25
CA PHE A 90 -3.37 -0.39 -18.95
C PHE A 90 -2.64 -1.29 -19.96
N PRO A 91 -2.64 -0.92 -21.25
CA PRO A 91 -2.17 -1.77 -22.34
C PRO A 91 -0.68 -2.13 -22.26
N SER A 92 0.15 -1.30 -21.60
CA SER A 92 1.57 -1.64 -21.39
C SER A 92 1.83 -2.46 -20.13
N GLY A 93 0.81 -2.68 -19.31
CA GLY A 93 0.91 -3.34 -18.00
C GLY A 93 1.51 -2.46 -16.91
N MET A 94 1.36 -2.91 -15.67
CA MET A 94 1.72 -2.10 -14.49
C MET A 94 3.22 -1.89 -14.31
N ALA A 95 4.05 -2.86 -14.69
CA ALA A 95 5.51 -2.73 -14.60
C ALA A 95 6.04 -1.58 -15.49
N SER A 96 5.56 -1.50 -16.73
CA SER A 96 5.92 -0.43 -17.68
C SER A 96 5.44 0.94 -17.19
N LEU A 97 4.23 0.99 -16.62
CA LEU A 97 3.70 2.22 -16.04
C LEU A 97 4.50 2.67 -14.82
N ALA A 98 4.86 1.75 -13.93
CA ALA A 98 5.73 2.03 -12.78
C ALA A 98 7.09 2.55 -13.23
N ASP A 99 7.72 1.91 -14.23
CA ASP A 99 9.00 2.37 -14.80
C ASP A 99 8.91 3.80 -15.34
N TYR A 100 7.80 4.16 -15.96
CA TYR A 100 7.59 5.52 -16.42
C TYR A 100 7.46 6.51 -15.25
N VAL A 101 6.67 6.18 -14.23
CA VAL A 101 6.53 7.02 -13.02
C VAL A 101 7.89 7.18 -12.33
N HIS A 102 8.67 6.11 -12.20
CA HIS A 102 10.03 6.14 -11.65
C HIS A 102 10.98 6.98 -12.49
N SER A 103 10.84 6.98 -13.82
CA SER A 103 11.65 7.83 -14.71
C SER A 103 11.42 9.33 -14.50
N ARG A 104 10.36 9.71 -13.78
CA ARG A 104 10.08 11.10 -13.34
C ARG A 104 10.55 11.38 -11.91
N GLY A 105 11.21 10.43 -11.25
CA GLY A 105 11.60 10.54 -9.85
C GLY A 105 10.44 10.43 -8.87
N LEU A 106 9.30 9.90 -9.32
CA LEU A 106 8.09 9.68 -8.53
C LEU A 106 8.02 8.21 -8.09
N LEU A 107 7.10 7.91 -7.17
CA LEU A 107 6.82 6.59 -6.62
C LEU A 107 5.45 6.11 -7.09
N PHE A 108 5.33 4.84 -7.44
CA PHE A 108 4.12 4.25 -8.01
C PHE A 108 3.31 3.51 -6.96
N GLY A 109 2.06 3.88 -6.78
CA GLY A 109 1.16 3.22 -5.85
C GLY A 109 0.00 2.51 -6.50
N LEU A 110 -0.45 1.46 -5.83
CA LEU A 110 -1.53 0.60 -6.25
C LEU A 110 -2.55 0.41 -5.11
N TYR A 111 -3.66 -0.23 -5.46
CA TYR A 111 -4.77 -0.49 -4.55
C TYR A 111 -5.19 -1.96 -4.62
N SER A 112 -5.55 -2.52 -3.47
CA SER A 112 -6.29 -3.77 -3.37
C SER A 112 -7.15 -3.76 -2.11
N ASP A 113 -7.73 -4.92 -1.80
CA ASP A 113 -8.67 -5.11 -0.69
C ASP A 113 -8.32 -6.36 0.12
N ALA A 114 -8.52 -6.27 1.44
CA ALA A 114 -8.46 -7.37 2.38
C ALA A 114 -9.65 -8.34 2.28
N GLY A 115 -10.57 -8.13 1.33
CA GLY A 115 -11.67 -9.03 1.00
C GLY A 115 -11.49 -9.80 -0.30
N ILE A 116 -12.52 -10.57 -0.66
CA ILE A 116 -12.53 -11.38 -1.91
C ILE A 116 -12.73 -10.52 -3.17
N LYS A 117 -13.27 -9.31 -2.99
CA LYS A 117 -13.45 -8.30 -4.02
C LYS A 117 -13.07 -6.95 -3.47
N THR A 118 -12.65 -6.05 -4.35
CA THR A 118 -12.51 -4.64 -4.02
C THR A 118 -13.86 -3.97 -3.88
N CYS A 119 -13.90 -2.77 -3.31
CA CYS A 119 -15.12 -1.96 -3.20
C CYS A 119 -15.85 -1.76 -4.54
N ALA A 120 -15.12 -1.63 -5.66
CA ALA A 120 -15.72 -1.56 -7.01
C ALA A 120 -15.99 -2.94 -7.66
N GLY A 121 -15.87 -4.02 -6.91
CA GLY A 121 -16.20 -5.38 -7.35
C GLY A 121 -15.12 -6.07 -8.20
N ARG A 122 -13.88 -5.55 -8.23
CA ARG A 122 -12.72 -6.18 -8.88
C ARG A 122 -12.14 -7.29 -7.99
N PRO A 123 -11.22 -8.14 -8.47
CA PRO A 123 -10.57 -9.13 -7.61
C PRO A 123 -9.86 -8.48 -6.41
N GLY A 124 -10.23 -8.88 -5.19
CA GLY A 124 -9.51 -8.52 -3.96
C GLY A 124 -8.42 -9.53 -3.63
N SER A 125 -7.57 -9.25 -2.64
CA SER A 125 -6.38 -10.07 -2.34
C SER A 125 -6.55 -11.10 -1.23
N TYR A 126 -7.72 -11.19 -0.59
CA TYR A 126 -7.93 -12.17 0.47
C TYR A 126 -7.69 -13.61 -0.02
N GLY A 127 -6.76 -14.32 0.65
CA GLY A 127 -6.35 -15.68 0.29
C GLY A 127 -5.27 -15.76 -0.81
N PHE A 128 -4.92 -14.63 -1.43
CA PHE A 128 -3.89 -14.53 -2.47
C PHE A 128 -2.77 -13.55 -2.10
N GLU A 129 -2.63 -13.23 -0.81
CA GLU A 129 -1.77 -12.13 -0.35
C GLU A 129 -0.31 -12.30 -0.80
N ASP A 130 0.22 -13.52 -0.73
CA ASP A 130 1.60 -13.83 -1.13
C ASP A 130 1.84 -13.68 -2.62
N ILE A 131 0.88 -14.14 -3.42
CA ILE A 131 0.93 -14.07 -4.88
C ILE A 131 0.81 -12.62 -5.33
N ASP A 132 -0.14 -11.89 -4.74
CA ASP A 132 -0.41 -10.49 -5.07
C ASP A 132 0.73 -9.58 -4.63
N ALA A 133 1.26 -9.74 -3.42
CA ALA A 133 2.43 -8.98 -2.98
C ALA A 133 3.63 -9.22 -3.90
N GLN A 134 3.88 -10.48 -4.29
CA GLN A 134 4.99 -10.81 -5.17
C GLN A 134 4.83 -10.17 -6.55
N ILE A 135 3.63 -10.19 -7.15
CA ILE A 135 3.42 -9.57 -8.46
C ILE A 135 3.50 -8.04 -8.37
N TYR A 136 3.02 -7.42 -7.29
CA TYR A 136 3.18 -5.98 -7.05
C TYR A 136 4.66 -5.58 -6.95
N ALA A 137 5.46 -6.39 -6.25
CA ALA A 137 6.91 -6.17 -6.17
C ALA A 137 7.60 -6.33 -7.53
N GLN A 138 7.21 -7.33 -8.33
CA GLN A 138 7.71 -7.52 -9.70
C GLN A 138 7.34 -6.35 -10.62
N TRP A 139 6.16 -5.76 -10.44
CA TRP A 139 5.74 -4.53 -11.12
C TRP A 139 6.33 -3.26 -10.51
N LYS A 140 7.20 -3.38 -9.52
CA LYS A 140 7.92 -2.25 -8.89
C LYS A 140 6.98 -1.25 -8.20
N VAL A 141 5.86 -1.72 -7.63
CA VAL A 141 4.98 -0.91 -6.77
C VAL A 141 5.74 -0.46 -5.52
N ASP A 142 5.51 0.78 -5.08
CA ASP A 142 6.13 1.41 -3.90
C ASP A 142 5.13 1.67 -2.78
N TYR A 143 3.83 1.61 -3.08
CA TYR A 143 2.75 1.92 -2.15
C TYR A 143 1.56 1.00 -2.41
N LEU A 144 0.98 0.44 -1.35
CA LEU A 144 -0.29 -0.29 -1.41
C LEU A 144 -1.32 0.36 -0.48
N LYS A 145 -2.41 0.89 -1.05
CA LYS A 145 -3.66 1.11 -0.32
C LYS A 145 -4.40 -0.23 -0.21
N TYR A 146 -4.81 -0.61 1.01
CA TYR A 146 -5.44 -1.90 1.26
C TYR A 146 -6.77 -1.73 2.00
N ASP A 147 -7.86 -1.85 1.24
CA ASP A 147 -9.23 -1.63 1.70
C ASP A 147 -9.82 -2.82 2.46
N ASN A 148 -11.09 -2.73 2.85
CA ASN A 148 -11.76 -3.71 3.69
C ASN A 148 -13.16 -4.12 3.18
N CYS A 149 -13.52 -3.81 1.93
CA CYS A 149 -14.79 -4.22 1.36
C CYS A 149 -14.86 -5.74 1.16
N TYR A 150 -16.06 -6.30 1.06
CA TYR A 150 -16.29 -7.72 0.77
C TYR A 150 -15.40 -8.68 1.58
N ALA A 151 -15.19 -8.40 2.88
CA ALA A 151 -14.43 -9.25 3.79
C ALA A 151 -14.94 -10.72 3.83
N GLY A 152 -16.20 -10.94 3.41
CA GLY A 152 -16.82 -12.25 3.23
C GLY A 152 -16.94 -13.04 4.55
N PRO A 153 -17.51 -14.25 4.54
CA PRO A 153 -17.37 -15.17 5.65
C PRO A 153 -15.91 -15.65 5.69
N THR A 154 -15.10 -14.96 6.47
CA THR A 154 -13.71 -15.30 6.75
C THR A 154 -13.60 -15.92 8.15
N ASN A 155 -12.72 -16.90 8.32
CA ASN A 155 -12.32 -17.39 9.65
C ASN A 155 -11.20 -16.54 10.27
N LYS A 156 -10.87 -15.40 9.64
CA LYS A 156 -9.84 -14.46 10.05
C LYS A 156 -10.47 -13.18 10.57
N THR A 157 -9.94 -12.72 11.68
CA THR A 157 -10.21 -11.36 12.17
C THR A 157 -9.71 -10.33 11.17
N ILE A 158 -10.24 -9.11 11.24
CA ILE A 158 -9.74 -7.99 10.44
C ILE A 158 -8.23 -7.79 10.61
N LYS A 159 -7.75 -7.84 11.86
CA LYS A 159 -6.33 -7.72 12.18
C LYS A 159 -5.49 -8.77 11.48
N GLU A 160 -5.90 -10.04 11.52
CA GLU A 160 -5.18 -11.13 10.83
C GLU A 160 -5.12 -10.91 9.31
N ARG A 161 -6.18 -10.38 8.68
CA ARG A 161 -6.18 -10.10 7.23
C ARG A 161 -5.15 -9.05 6.85
N TYR A 162 -5.04 -7.96 7.63
CA TYR A 162 -4.01 -6.95 7.42
C TYR A 162 -2.59 -7.45 7.76
N GLU A 163 -2.43 -8.27 8.79
CA GLU A 163 -1.13 -8.90 9.13
C GLU A 163 -0.63 -9.81 8.02
N ARG A 164 -1.51 -10.59 7.40
CA ARG A 164 -1.15 -11.47 6.26
C ARG A 164 -0.57 -10.67 5.09
N MET A 165 -1.22 -9.57 4.71
CA MET A 165 -0.72 -8.73 3.62
C MET A 165 0.57 -7.99 4.03
N ARG A 166 0.69 -7.49 5.26
CA ARG A 166 1.97 -6.95 5.77
C ARG A 166 3.10 -7.97 5.61
N ASP A 167 2.88 -9.20 6.08
CA ASP A 167 3.90 -10.25 6.04
C ASP A 167 4.22 -10.67 4.60
N ALA A 168 3.23 -10.67 3.71
CA ALA A 168 3.41 -10.92 2.29
C ALA A 168 4.27 -9.84 1.62
N LEU A 169 3.95 -8.55 1.84
CA LEU A 169 4.74 -7.42 1.35
C LEU A 169 6.19 -7.50 1.84
N ASN A 170 6.40 -7.76 3.13
CA ASN A 170 7.73 -7.88 3.71
C ASN A 170 8.54 -9.02 3.08
N ARG A 171 7.90 -10.17 2.81
CA ARG A 171 8.54 -11.34 2.19
C ARG A 171 9.00 -11.11 0.76
N THR A 172 8.46 -10.11 0.04
CA THR A 172 8.94 -9.76 -1.30
C THR A 172 10.36 -9.19 -1.30
N GLY A 173 10.82 -8.66 -0.16
CA GLY A 173 12.09 -7.93 -0.05
C GLY A 173 12.09 -6.52 -0.67
N ARG A 174 11.00 -6.10 -1.33
CA ARG A 174 10.84 -4.72 -1.82
C ARG A 174 10.18 -3.88 -0.73
N PRO A 175 10.74 -2.72 -0.36
CA PRO A 175 10.04 -1.76 0.51
C PRO A 175 8.78 -1.24 -0.18
N ILE A 176 7.61 -1.53 0.39
CA ILE A 176 6.31 -1.05 -0.08
C ILE A 176 5.62 -0.36 1.09
N PHE A 177 5.26 0.91 0.90
CA PHE A 177 4.52 1.68 1.89
C PHE A 177 3.13 1.07 2.04
N TYR A 178 2.76 0.68 3.25
CA TYR A 178 1.51 -0.02 3.50
C TYR A 178 0.48 0.90 4.16
N SER A 179 -0.59 1.20 3.43
CA SER A 179 -1.66 2.10 3.87
C SER A 179 -2.96 1.33 4.07
N ALA A 180 -3.33 1.09 5.32
CA ALA A 180 -4.54 0.38 5.67
C ALA A 180 -5.80 1.26 5.59
N CYS A 181 -6.91 0.66 5.14
CA CYS A 181 -8.18 1.33 4.96
C CYS A 181 -9.34 0.44 5.43
N GLU A 182 -9.59 0.42 6.75
CA GLU A 182 -10.79 -0.16 7.35
C GLU A 182 -11.69 0.92 8.00
N TRP A 183 -11.53 2.15 7.54
CA TRP A 183 -12.43 3.26 7.82
C TRP A 183 -12.52 3.71 9.29
N GLY A 184 -11.63 3.28 10.19
CA GLY A 184 -11.70 3.69 11.59
C GLY A 184 -12.63 2.85 12.45
N GLU A 185 -13.29 1.84 11.89
CA GLU A 185 -14.42 1.16 12.53
C GLU A 185 -13.99 0.31 13.73
N MET A 186 -12.80 -0.30 13.66
CA MET A 186 -12.30 -1.22 14.70
C MET A 186 -11.21 -0.60 15.56
N LEU A 187 -11.29 0.71 15.82
CA LEU A 187 -10.32 1.49 16.61
C LEU A 187 -8.88 1.28 16.11
N PRO A 188 -8.58 1.47 14.82
CA PRO A 188 -7.32 1.09 14.18
C PRO A 188 -6.06 1.59 14.88
N ALA A 189 -6.13 2.75 15.53
CA ALA A 189 -5.01 3.37 16.22
C ALA A 189 -4.36 2.48 17.30
N ILE A 190 -5.10 1.52 17.89
CA ILE A 190 -4.56 0.66 18.96
C ILE A 190 -3.74 -0.51 18.41
N TRP A 191 -3.92 -0.91 17.14
CA TRP A 191 -3.32 -2.13 16.59
C TRP A 191 -2.55 -1.95 15.27
N PHE A 192 -2.92 -1.00 14.41
CA PHE A 192 -2.22 -0.81 13.12
C PHE A 192 -0.82 -0.27 13.23
N ARG A 193 -0.46 0.35 14.36
CA ARG A 193 0.90 0.87 14.59
C ARG A 193 1.97 -0.15 14.24
N ALA A 194 1.76 -1.44 14.54
CA ALA A 194 2.71 -2.52 14.27
C ALA A 194 2.47 -3.25 12.92
N ILE A 195 1.52 -2.78 12.12
CA ILE A 195 1.03 -3.48 10.93
C ILE A 195 1.20 -2.67 9.66
N ALA A 196 0.91 -1.37 9.68
CA ALA A 196 0.89 -0.50 8.51
C ALA A 196 1.61 0.83 8.78
N ASN A 197 2.08 1.49 7.72
CA ASN A 197 2.72 2.81 7.82
C ASN A 197 1.69 3.93 8.04
N SER A 198 0.47 3.76 7.54
CA SER A 198 -0.67 4.63 7.84
C SER A 198 -1.97 3.82 7.89
N TRP A 199 -2.99 4.37 8.54
CA TRP A 199 -4.34 3.82 8.55
C TRP A 199 -5.38 4.94 8.47
N ARG A 200 -6.47 4.68 7.74
CA ARG A 200 -7.66 5.55 7.74
C ARG A 200 -8.31 5.56 9.13
N THR A 201 -8.89 6.69 9.51
CA THR A 201 -9.55 6.87 10.81
C THR A 201 -11.05 7.16 10.71
N THR A 202 -11.59 7.27 9.49
CA THR A 202 -13.01 7.52 9.22
C THR A 202 -13.41 6.88 7.89
N THR A 203 -14.73 6.68 7.71
CA THR A 203 -15.40 6.36 6.44
C THR A 203 -15.28 7.48 5.43
#